data_AF-A0A948XXK3-F1
#
_entry.id   AF-A0A948XXK3-F1
#
_cell.length_a   1.000
_cell.length_b   1.000
_cell.length_c   1.000
_cell.angle_alpha   90.00
_cell.angle_beta   90.00
_cell.angle_gamma   90.00
#
_symmetry.space_group_name_H-M   'P 1'
#
loop_
_entity.id
_entity.type
_entity.pdbx_description
1 polymer ?
#
loop_
_entity_poly.entity_id
_entity_poly.type
_entity_poly.pdbx_seq_one_letter_code
_entity_poly.pdbx_strand_id
1 'polypeptide(L)'
;MAVLEWCKLFADNQGWHFWRRVVTDVNAFELGLLVAAGRTQIELDRLIQQTRTYRDRFVAHLDNELVMHIPDFDPLLRTASYYFSHVVMNEMTECERLRGGLTDLDQYYQDCFDEAVQVFALVPQP
;
A
#
# COMPACT_ATOMS: atom_id res chain seq x y z
N MET A 1 5.91 7.46 5.69
CA MET A 1 6.55 6.93 4.46
C MET A 1 5.70 5.83 3.80
N ALA A 2 4.38 6.00 3.66
CA ALA A 2 3.50 4.93 3.17
C ALA A 2 3.77 4.53 1.71
N VAL A 3 3.95 5.51 0.82
CA VAL A 3 4.21 5.28 -0.61
C VAL A 3 5.53 4.55 -0.85
N LEU A 4 6.57 4.84 -0.06
CA LEU A 4 7.87 4.15 -0.18
C LEU A 4 7.74 2.67 0.15
N GLU A 5 7.08 2.34 1.27
CA GLU A 5 6.85 0.95 1.66
C GLU A 5 5.93 0.24 0.66
N TRP A 6 4.87 0.89 0.19
CA TRP A 6 4.01 0.35 -0.86
C TRP A 6 4.81 0.02 -2.13
N CYS A 7 5.69 0.92 -2.57
CA CYS A 7 6.54 0.64 -3.73
C CYS A 7 7.50 -0.54 -3.52
N LYS A 8 8.02 -0.77 -2.31
CA LYS A 8 8.84 -1.96 -2.05
C LYS A 8 8.04 -3.25 -2.21
N LEU A 9 6.78 -3.24 -1.77
CA LEU A 9 5.90 -4.41 -1.86
C LEU A 9 5.47 -4.70 -3.30
N PHE A 10 5.07 -3.67 -4.06
CA PHE A 10 4.36 -3.84 -5.33
C PHE A 10 5.11 -3.37 -6.58
N ALA A 11 6.10 -2.49 -6.43
CA ALA A 11 6.73 -1.81 -7.56
C ALA A 11 8.20 -2.18 -7.80
N ASP A 12 8.86 -2.78 -6.81
CA ASP A 12 10.24 -3.24 -6.87
C ASP A 12 10.31 -4.76 -7.06
N ASN A 13 10.20 -5.23 -8.30
CA ASN A 13 10.16 -6.67 -8.61
C ASN A 13 11.48 -7.41 -8.32
N GLN A 14 12.59 -6.70 -8.10
CA GLN A 14 13.86 -7.29 -7.68
C GLN A 14 14.07 -7.24 -6.16
N GLY A 15 13.30 -6.39 -5.46
CA GLY A 15 13.38 -6.20 -4.03
C GLY A 15 13.02 -7.45 -3.23
N TRP A 16 13.62 -7.58 -2.05
CA TRP A 16 13.36 -8.71 -1.14
C TRP A 16 11.94 -8.72 -0.59
N HIS A 17 11.33 -7.54 -0.48
CA HIS A 17 9.96 -7.37 0.04
C HIS A 17 8.89 -7.50 -1.05
N PHE A 18 9.27 -7.78 -2.29
CA PHE A 18 8.31 -7.88 -3.38
C PHE A 18 7.31 -9.01 -3.10
N TRP A 19 6.01 -8.71 -3.22
CA TRP A 19 4.94 -9.61 -2.79
C TRP A 19 5.05 -11.03 -3.35
N ARG A 20 5.51 -11.19 -4.61
CA ARG A 20 5.71 -12.51 -5.24
C ARG A 20 6.71 -13.41 -4.54
N ARG A 21 7.59 -12.85 -3.71
CA ARG A 21 8.57 -13.61 -2.91
C ARG A 21 8.02 -14.05 -1.55
N VAL A 22 6.88 -13.48 -1.14
CA VAL A 22 6.26 -13.71 0.16
C VAL A 22 5.10 -14.67 0.05
N VAL A 23 4.29 -14.56 -1.01
CA VAL A 23 3.08 -15.37 -1.17
C VAL A 23 3.38 -16.73 -1.77
N THR A 24 2.73 -17.77 -1.25
CA THR A 24 2.92 -19.15 -1.70
C THR A 24 2.16 -19.43 -3.00
N ASP A 25 0.87 -19.08 -3.07
CA ASP A 25 0.06 -19.21 -4.29
C ASP A 25 0.01 -17.88 -5.06
N VAL A 26 1.02 -17.67 -5.89
CA VAL A 26 1.21 -16.44 -6.67
C VAL A 26 0.01 -16.15 -7.60
N ASN A 27 -0.56 -17.18 -8.22
CA ASN A 27 -1.61 -17.00 -9.23
C ASN A 27 -2.94 -16.61 -8.58
N ALA A 28 -3.32 -17.31 -7.50
CA ALA A 28 -4.52 -16.96 -6.75
C ALA A 28 -4.38 -15.58 -6.11
N PHE A 29 -3.20 -15.27 -5.56
CA PHE A 29 -2.93 -13.96 -4.97
C PHE A 29 -3.05 -12.84 -6.00
N GLU A 30 -2.46 -13.01 -7.19
CA GLU A 30 -2.50 -11.99 -8.26
C GLU A 30 -3.93 -11.67 -8.69
N LEU A 31 -4.78 -12.69 -8.86
CA LEU A 31 -6.19 -12.48 -9.17
C LEU A 31 -6.92 -11.72 -8.06
N GLY A 32 -6.71 -12.10 -6.80
CA GLY A 32 -7.30 -11.40 -5.66
C GLY A 32 -6.79 -9.96 -5.53
N LEU A 33 -5.52 -9.70 -5.85
CA LEU A 33 -4.92 -8.38 -5.85
C LEU A 33 -5.58 -7.45 -6.87
N LEU A 34 -5.86 -7.95 -8.09
CA LEU A 34 -6.59 -7.21 -9.12
C LEU A 34 -8.01 -6.87 -8.68
N VAL A 35 -8.70 -7.83 -8.05
CA VAL A 35 -10.05 -7.62 -7.48
C VAL A 35 -10.01 -6.57 -6.37
N ALA A 36 -9.06 -6.64 -5.44
CA ALA A 36 -8.91 -5.68 -4.35
C ALA A 36 -8.59 -4.26 -4.87
N ALA A 37 -7.74 -4.15 -5.88
CA ALA A 37 -7.48 -2.89 -6.55
C ALA A 37 -8.74 -2.32 -7.24
N GLY A 38 -9.66 -3.19 -7.67
CA GLY A 38 -10.79 -2.84 -8.54
C GLY A 38 -10.30 -2.46 -9.95
N ARG A 39 -9.25 -3.12 -10.43
CA ARG A 39 -8.52 -2.77 -11.66
C ARG A 39 -8.22 -4.03 -12.48
N THR A 40 -8.13 -3.86 -13.79
CA THR A 40 -7.49 -4.83 -14.69
C THR A 40 -5.98 -4.83 -14.51
N GLN A 41 -5.28 -5.85 -15.02
CA GLN A 41 -3.82 -5.91 -14.98
C GLN A 41 -3.17 -4.67 -15.59
N ILE A 42 -3.66 -4.24 -16.76
CA ILE A 42 -3.13 -3.08 -17.49
C ILE A 42 -3.28 -1.80 -16.65
N GLU A 43 -4.42 -1.64 -15.98
CA GLU A 43 -4.68 -0.48 -15.13
C GLU A 43 -3.84 -0.51 -13.85
N LEU A 44 -3.64 -1.69 -13.26
CA LEU A 44 -2.77 -1.84 -12.09
C LEU A 44 -1.31 -1.55 -12.44
N ASP A 45 -0.81 -2.03 -13.58
CA ASP A 45 0.54 -1.75 -14.05
C ASP A 45 0.75 -0.24 -14.28
N ARG A 46 -0.26 0.44 -14.85
CA ARG A 46 -0.24 1.89 -15.01
C ARG A 46 -0.18 2.61 -13.66
N LEU A 47 -0.99 2.17 -12.69
CA LEU A 47 -1.01 2.73 -11.35
C LEU A 47 0.33 2.53 -10.62
N ILE A 48 0.92 1.35 -10.74
CA ILE A 48 2.26 1.05 -10.21
C ILE A 48 3.29 2.02 -10.81
N GLN A 49 3.26 2.21 -12.13
CA GLN A 49 4.19 3.10 -12.81
C GLN A 49 4.00 4.57 -12.39
N GLN A 50 2.76 5.04 -12.28
CA GLN A 50 2.46 6.39 -11.78
C GLN A 50 2.97 6.59 -10.36
N THR A 51 2.78 5.58 -9.50
CA THR A 51 3.23 5.63 -8.10
C THR A 51 4.76 5.63 -8.00
N ARG A 52 5.46 4.87 -8.85
CA ARG A 52 6.93 4.92 -8.94
C ARG A 52 7.43 6.29 -9.37
N THR A 53 6.81 6.88 -10.40
CA THR A 53 7.16 8.23 -10.85
C THR A 53 6.93 9.25 -9.75
N TYR A 54 5.77 9.20 -9.08
CA TYR A 54 5.48 10.06 -7.93
C TYR A 54 6.51 9.91 -6.81
N ARG A 55 6.89 8.67 -6.46
CA ARG A 55 7.95 8.39 -5.49
C ARG A 55 9.27 9.04 -5.92
N ASP A 56 9.73 8.76 -7.13
CA ASP A 56 11.06 9.16 -7.60
C ASP A 56 11.17 10.67 -7.79
N ARG A 57 10.08 11.34 -8.18
CA ARG A 57 10.06 12.78 -8.49
C ARG A 57 9.70 13.69 -7.32
N PHE A 58 8.91 13.21 -6.35
CA PHE A 58 8.36 14.06 -5.30
C PHE A 58 8.59 13.56 -3.89
N VAL A 59 8.57 12.25 -3.67
CA VAL A 59 8.76 11.70 -2.30
C VAL A 59 10.24 11.54 -1.96
N ALA A 60 11.04 11.06 -2.92
CA ALA A 60 12.45 10.77 -2.72
C ALA A 60 13.38 11.93 -3.13
N HIS A 61 12.98 12.73 -4.13
CA HIS A 61 13.80 13.82 -4.68
C HIS A 61 12.95 15.07 -4.87
N LEU A 62 12.61 15.73 -3.76
CA LEU A 62 11.57 16.76 -3.64
C LEU A 62 11.65 17.98 -4.60
N ASP A 63 12.71 18.12 -5.41
CA ASP A 63 13.07 19.36 -6.10
C ASP A 63 13.12 19.25 -7.64
N ASN A 64 12.74 18.11 -8.24
CA ASN A 64 12.93 17.90 -9.67
C ASN A 64 11.80 18.47 -10.56
N GLU A 65 10.60 18.67 -10.01
CA GLU A 65 9.41 19.07 -10.78
C GLU A 65 8.56 20.06 -9.97
N LEU A 66 7.97 21.05 -10.65
CA LEU A 66 7.17 22.11 -10.02
C LEU A 66 5.71 21.69 -9.76
N VAL A 67 5.23 20.63 -10.41
CA VAL A 67 3.82 20.22 -10.37
C VAL A 67 3.72 18.77 -9.94
N MET A 68 3.15 18.54 -8.76
CA MET A 68 2.99 17.21 -8.20
C MET A 68 1.83 16.45 -8.87
N HIS A 69 2.17 15.35 -9.55
CA HIS A 69 1.18 14.40 -10.08
C HIS A 69 0.94 13.27 -9.08
N ILE A 70 -0.06 13.45 -8.21
CA ILE A 70 -0.42 12.49 -7.16
C ILE A 70 -1.23 11.34 -7.79
N PRO A 71 -0.84 10.06 -7.59
CA PRO A 71 -1.62 8.93 -8.07
C PRO A 71 -2.89 8.74 -7.23
N ASP A 72 -3.84 7.96 -7.74
CA ASP A 72 -5.02 7.53 -7.00
C ASP A 72 -4.60 6.62 -5.83
N PHE A 73 -4.80 7.08 -4.59
CA PHE A 73 -4.36 6.36 -3.39
C PHE A 73 -5.38 5.33 -2.90
N ASP A 74 -6.62 5.36 -3.34
CA ASP A 74 -7.63 4.42 -2.87
C ASP A 74 -7.28 2.96 -3.26
N PRO A 75 -6.89 2.64 -4.51
CA PRO A 75 -6.46 1.29 -4.85
C PRO A 75 -5.13 0.91 -4.19
N LEU A 76 -4.27 1.88 -3.85
CA LEU A 76 -3.02 1.61 -3.12
C LEU A 76 -3.32 1.13 -1.70
N LEU A 77 -4.24 1.80 -1.00
CA LEU A 77 -4.68 1.37 0.32
C LEU A 77 -5.33 -0.01 0.26
N ARG A 78 -6.29 -0.23 -0.65
CA ARG A 78 -6.97 -1.53 -0.78
C ARG A 78 -6.02 -2.68 -1.09
N THR A 79 -5.03 -2.47 -1.96
CA THR A 79 -4.02 -3.50 -2.26
C THR A 79 -3.11 -3.78 -1.06
N ALA A 80 -2.76 -2.77 -0.27
CA ALA A 80 -2.01 -2.96 0.97
C ALA A 80 -2.81 -3.74 2.03
N SER A 81 -4.08 -3.38 2.24
CA SER A 81 -5.00 -4.09 3.15
C SER A 81 -5.22 -5.54 2.75
N TYR A 82 -5.42 -5.78 1.45
CA TYR A 82 -5.53 -7.14 0.91
C TYR A 82 -4.24 -7.95 1.13
N TYR A 83 -3.07 -7.38 0.78
CA TYR A 83 -1.78 -8.05 0.99
C TYR A 83 -1.54 -8.37 2.46
N PHE A 84 -1.79 -7.41 3.35
CA PHE A 84 -1.64 -7.61 4.80
C PHE A 84 -2.52 -8.76 5.30
N SER A 85 -3.82 -8.71 4.97
CA SER A 85 -4.77 -9.73 5.37
C SER A 85 -4.38 -11.12 4.84
N HIS A 86 -3.95 -11.21 3.58
CA HIS A 86 -3.49 -12.46 2.99
C HIS A 86 -2.26 -13.01 3.71
N VAL A 87 -1.25 -12.19 3.99
CA VAL A 87 -0.04 -12.62 4.68
C VAL A 87 -0.37 -13.11 6.09
N VAL A 88 -1.18 -12.37 6.84
CA VAL A 88 -1.60 -12.77 8.19
C VAL A 88 -2.35 -14.10 8.17
N MET A 89 -3.27 -14.29 7.22
CA MET A 89 -4.14 -15.47 7.22
C MET A 89 -3.51 -16.71 6.61
N ASN A 90 -2.65 -16.55 5.59
CA ASN A 90 -2.20 -17.65 4.75
C ASN A 90 -0.69 -17.92 4.82
N GLU A 91 0.13 -16.91 5.11
CA GLU A 91 1.59 -17.04 5.04
C GLU A 91 2.27 -17.07 6.43
N MET A 92 1.62 -16.51 7.46
CA MET A 92 2.15 -16.48 8.83
C MET A 92 1.69 -17.69 9.67
N THR A 93 2.60 -18.17 10.51
CA THR A 93 2.28 -19.10 11.60
C THR A 93 1.50 -18.41 12.72
N GLU A 94 0.84 -19.19 13.57
CA GLU A 94 0.17 -18.68 14.77
C GLU A 94 1.13 -17.92 15.70
N CYS A 95 2.34 -18.44 15.91
CA CYS A 95 3.37 -17.80 16.72
C CYS A 95 3.86 -16.46 16.16
N GLU A 96 3.82 -16.27 14.83
CA GLU A 96 4.16 -15.00 14.19
C GLU A 96 3.02 -14.00 14.31
N ARG A 97 1.78 -14.44 14.10
CA ARG A 97 0.58 -13.60 14.27
C ARG A 97 0.46 -13.03 15.68
N LEU A 98 0.64 -13.88 16.71
CA LEU A 98 0.58 -13.47 18.12
C LEU A 98 1.67 -12.43 18.47
N ARG A 99 2.81 -12.45 17.77
CA ARG A 99 3.88 -11.46 17.95
C ARG A 99 3.66 -10.17 17.16
N GLY A 100 2.94 -10.24 16.04
CA GLY A 100 2.71 -9.11 15.14
C GLY A 100 1.82 -8.01 15.71
N GLY A 101 0.92 -8.35 16.65
CA GLY A 101 0.05 -7.40 17.38
C GLY A 101 -1.06 -6.76 16.54
N LEU A 102 -0.75 -6.37 15.30
CA LEU A 102 -1.71 -5.89 14.32
C LEU A 102 -2.33 -7.08 13.59
N THR A 103 -3.65 -7.14 13.57
CA THR A 103 -4.42 -8.22 12.90
C THR A 103 -5.40 -7.69 11.86
N ASP A 104 -5.73 -6.41 11.91
CA ASP A 104 -6.63 -5.72 10.99
C ASP A 104 -6.04 -4.36 10.62
N LEU A 105 -5.55 -4.25 9.38
CA LEU A 105 -4.96 -3.02 8.87
C LEU A 105 -6.01 -1.95 8.55
N ASP A 106 -7.23 -2.35 8.18
CA ASP A 106 -8.30 -1.41 7.84
C ASP A 106 -8.81 -0.70 9.09
N GLN A 107 -9.02 -1.45 10.18
CA GLN A 107 -9.40 -0.86 11.47
C GLN A 107 -8.29 0.09 11.97
N TYR A 108 -7.03 -0.34 11.92
CA TYR A 108 -5.91 0.50 12.33
C TYR A 108 -5.81 1.79 11.50
N TYR A 109 -6.00 1.70 10.18
CA TYR A 109 -6.05 2.87 9.32
C TYR A 109 -7.18 3.82 9.73
N GLN A 110 -8.38 3.30 9.97
CA GLN A 110 -9.53 4.10 10.36
C GLN A 110 -9.31 4.82 11.68
N ASP A 111 -8.74 4.14 12.68
CA ASP A 111 -8.42 4.73 13.99
C ASP A 111 -7.46 5.91 13.83
N CYS A 112 -6.38 5.73 13.04
CA CYS A 112 -5.44 6.81 12.74
C CYS A 112 -6.07 7.95 11.94
N PHE A 113 -6.96 7.64 11.01
CA PHE A 113 -7.64 8.64 10.20
C PHE A 113 -8.59 9.49 11.04
N ASP A 114 -9.38 8.86 11.91
CA ASP A 114 -10.31 9.55 12.81
C ASP A 114 -9.56 10.46 13.80
N GLU A 115 -8.43 9.98 14.36
CA GLU A 115 -7.54 10.81 15.18
C GLU A 115 -7.04 12.03 14.40
N ALA A 116 -6.55 11.83 13.17
CA ALA A 116 -6.06 12.93 12.34
C ALA A 116 -7.16 13.95 12.04
N VAL A 117 -8.37 13.50 11.70
CA VAL A 117 -9.53 14.38 11.49
C VAL A 117 -9.82 15.21 12.75
N GLN A 118 -9.80 14.60 13.93
CA GLN A 118 -10.02 15.32 15.19
C GLN A 118 -8.96 16.39 15.44
N VAL A 119 -7.68 16.09 15.19
CA VAL A 119 -6.58 17.04 15.41
C VAL A 119 -6.60 18.18 14.38
N PHE A 120 -6.79 17.87 13.09
CA PHE A 120 -6.73 18.86 12.02
C PHE A 120 -8.02 19.67 11.84
N ALA A 121 -9.18 19.16 12.28
CA ALA A 121 -10.42 19.95 12.33
C ALA A 121 -10.36 21.08 13.37
N LEU A 122 -9.43 21.01 14.33
CA LEU A 122 -9.24 22.04 15.37
C LEU A 122 -8.30 23.18 14.95
N VAL A 123 -7.69 23.11 13.76
CA VAL A 123 -6.84 24.18 13.23
C VAL A 123 -7.70 25.19 12.48
N PRO A 124 -7.79 26.46 12.92
CA PRO A 124 -8.46 27.50 12.15
C PRO A 124 -7.76 27.63 10.79
N GLN A 125 -8.54 27.60 9.70
CA GLN A 125 -8.01 27.85 8.36
C GLN A 125 -7.49 29.31 8.29
N PRO A 126 -6.31 29.55 7.69
CA PRO A 126 -5.72 30.88 7.54
C PRO A 126 -6.53 31.81 6.64
#